data_AF-A0A090NKZ5-F1
#
_entry.id   AF-A0A090NKZ5-F1
#
_cell.length_a   1.000
_cell.length_b   1.000
_cell.length_c   1.000
_cell.angle_alpha   90.00
_cell.angle_beta   90.00
_cell.angle_gamma   90.00
#
_symmetry.space_group_name_H-M   'P 1'
#
loop_
_entity.id
_entity.type
_entity.pdbx_description
1 polymer ?
#
loop_
_entity_poly.entity_id
_entity_poly.type
_entity_poly.pdbx_seq_one_letter_code
_entity_poly.pdbx_strand_id
1 'polypeptide(L)'
;MTMRTGCEPTRFGNEAKTIIHGDALAELKKLPTESVNLIFADPPYNIGKNFDGLIEAWKEALFIDWLFEVIAECHRVLKKQGSMYIMNSTENMPFIDLQCRKLFTIKSRIVWSYDSSGVQAKKHYGSMYEPILMMVKDAKNYTFNGDAILVEAKTGSQRTLIDYRKNPPQPYNHQKVPGNVWDFPRVRYLMDEYGDAANLLI
;
A
#
# COMPACT_ATOMS: atom_id res chain seq x y z
N MET A 1 21.81 -7.77 16.47
CA MET A 1 21.63 -9.20 16.12
C MET A 1 20.64 -9.22 14.96
N THR A 2 21.13 -9.23 13.74
CA THR A 2 20.30 -9.09 12.53
C THR A 2 19.52 -10.37 12.30
N MET A 3 18.19 -10.27 12.14
CA MET A 3 17.34 -11.38 11.74
C MET A 3 17.61 -11.68 10.27
N ARG A 4 18.54 -12.60 10.00
CA ARG A 4 18.84 -13.08 8.65
C ARG A 4 18.37 -14.53 8.58
N THR A 5 17.31 -14.78 7.82
CA THR A 5 16.98 -16.13 7.39
C THR A 5 18.05 -16.55 6.38
N GLY A 6 18.84 -17.57 6.72
CA GLY A 6 19.94 -18.08 5.90
C GLY A 6 19.48 -18.89 4.68
N CYS A 7 18.40 -18.48 4.02
CA CYS A 7 17.90 -19.13 2.82
C CYS A 7 18.58 -18.52 1.59
N GLU A 8 19.21 -19.35 0.76
CA GLU A 8 19.70 -18.92 -0.54
C GLU A 8 18.52 -18.53 -1.44
N PRO A 9 18.52 -17.34 -2.05
CA PRO A 9 17.38 -16.84 -2.78
C PRO A 9 17.14 -17.66 -4.06
N THR A 10 15.89 -18.06 -4.28
CA THR A 10 15.47 -18.72 -5.52
C THR A 10 14.66 -17.75 -6.38
N ARG A 11 14.91 -17.73 -7.70
CA ARG A 11 14.21 -16.87 -8.66
C ARG A 11 13.27 -17.68 -9.54
N PHE A 12 12.06 -17.19 -9.72
CA PHE A 12 11.05 -17.76 -10.60
C PHE A 12 10.63 -16.71 -11.64
N GLY A 13 10.25 -17.15 -12.84
CA GLY A 13 9.80 -16.27 -13.92
C GLY A 13 10.89 -15.91 -14.94
N ASN A 14 10.80 -14.71 -15.53
CA ASN A 14 11.69 -14.20 -16.57
C ASN A 14 12.07 -12.72 -16.32
N GLU A 15 12.80 -12.10 -17.25
CA GLU A 15 13.25 -10.71 -17.12
C GLU A 15 12.11 -9.68 -16.98
N ALA A 16 10.93 -9.95 -17.55
CA ALA A 16 9.78 -9.05 -17.46
C ALA A 16 8.99 -9.22 -16.15
N LYS A 17 8.92 -10.44 -15.61
CA LYS A 17 8.22 -10.79 -14.37
C LYS A 17 9.06 -11.78 -13.58
N THR A 18 9.62 -11.33 -12.46
CA THR A 18 10.43 -12.19 -11.58
C THR A 18 9.84 -12.20 -10.17
N ILE A 19 9.71 -13.40 -9.60
CA ILE A 19 9.44 -13.61 -8.18
C ILE A 19 10.73 -14.10 -7.52
N ILE A 20 11.10 -13.48 -6.40
CA ILE A 20 12.28 -13.87 -5.62
C ILE A 20 11.81 -14.42 -4.29
N HIS A 21 12.06 -15.70 -4.06
CA HIS A 21 11.86 -16.32 -2.75
C HIS A 21 13.15 -16.20 -1.95
N GLY A 22 13.19 -15.25 -1.01
CA GLY A 22 14.35 -14.95 -0.18
C GLY A 22 14.04 -13.91 0.89
N ASP A 23 15.05 -13.53 1.67
CA ASP A 23 14.92 -12.45 2.66
C ASP A 23 14.71 -11.10 1.96
N ALA A 24 13.58 -10.46 2.20
CA ALA A 24 13.17 -9.25 1.47
C ALA A 24 14.21 -8.12 1.59
N LEU A 25 14.79 -7.91 2.77
CA LEU A 25 15.77 -6.85 2.99
C LEU A 25 17.10 -7.17 2.30
N ALA A 26 17.57 -8.42 2.35
CA ALA A 26 18.78 -8.85 1.68
C ALA A 26 18.67 -8.72 0.15
N GLU A 27 17.54 -9.09 -0.44
CA GLU A 27 17.31 -8.95 -1.88
C GLU A 27 17.14 -7.49 -2.30
N LEU A 28 16.43 -6.68 -1.50
CA LEU A 28 16.25 -5.25 -1.76
C LEU A 28 17.59 -4.50 -1.82
N LYS A 29 18.55 -4.86 -0.95
CA LYS A 29 19.91 -4.31 -0.95
C LYS A 29 20.71 -4.59 -2.22
N LYS A 30 20.36 -5.63 -2.98
CA LYS A 30 21.03 -5.97 -4.25
C LYS A 30 20.52 -5.11 -5.41
N LEU A 31 19.35 -4.48 -5.28
CA LEU A 31 18.80 -3.64 -6.33
C LEU A 31 19.57 -2.31 -6.44
N PRO A 32 19.82 -1.81 -7.66
CA PRO A 32 20.48 -0.53 -7.84
C PRO A 32 19.67 0.63 -7.25
N THR A 33 20.37 1.66 -6.79
CA THR A 33 19.76 2.93 -6.36
C THR A 33 18.96 3.55 -7.52
N GLU A 34 17.80 4.11 -7.23
CA GLU A 34 16.91 4.75 -8.21
C GLU A 34 16.59 3.88 -9.45
N SER A 35 16.33 2.59 -9.24
CA SER A 35 15.97 1.62 -10.29
C SER A 35 14.47 1.32 -10.37
N VAL A 36 13.71 1.58 -9.30
CA VAL A 36 12.30 1.18 -9.18
C VAL A 36 11.36 2.38 -9.34
N ASN A 37 10.29 2.22 -10.14
CA ASN A 37 9.29 3.27 -10.37
C ASN A 37 8.19 3.31 -9.31
N LEU A 38 7.75 2.15 -8.84
CA LEU A 38 6.65 2.00 -7.90
C LEU A 38 6.98 0.87 -6.94
N ILE A 39 6.75 1.10 -5.64
CA ILE A 39 6.82 0.06 -4.61
C ILE A 39 5.45 -0.03 -3.96
N PHE A 40 4.93 -1.25 -3.81
CA PHE A 40 3.79 -1.55 -2.97
C PHE A 40 4.25 -2.55 -1.91
N ALA A 41 4.18 -2.16 -0.64
CA ALA A 41 4.69 -2.94 0.47
C ALA A 41 3.56 -3.28 1.45
N ASP A 42 3.36 -4.59 1.65
CA ASP A 42 2.52 -5.16 2.71
C ASP A 42 3.44 -5.99 3.64
N PRO A 43 4.23 -5.33 4.50
CA PRO A 43 5.14 -6.03 5.41
C PRO A 43 4.36 -6.69 6.56
N PRO A 44 4.98 -7.60 7.33
CA PRO A 44 4.41 -8.10 8.58
C PRO A 44 3.96 -6.96 9.51
N TYR A 45 2.87 -7.16 10.26
CA TYR A 45 2.33 -6.13 11.15
C TYR A 45 2.79 -6.31 12.61
N ASN A 46 3.40 -7.45 12.92
CA ASN A 46 3.83 -7.84 14.25
C ASN A 46 2.68 -7.81 15.28
N ILE A 47 1.50 -8.31 14.90
CA ILE A 47 0.28 -8.29 15.73
C ILE A 47 -0.16 -9.69 16.19
N GLY A 48 0.75 -10.67 16.19
CA GLY A 48 0.48 -12.01 16.69
C GLY A 48 -0.25 -12.93 15.70
N LYS A 49 -0.32 -12.57 14.40
CA LYS A 49 -0.87 -13.47 13.39
C LYS A 49 0.00 -14.72 13.24
N ASN A 50 -0.66 -15.85 12.98
CA ASN A 50 -0.01 -17.13 12.69
C ASN A 50 -0.19 -17.46 11.21
N PHE A 51 0.90 -17.46 10.46
CA PHE A 51 0.96 -17.85 9.07
C PHE A 51 1.60 -19.24 8.96
N ASP A 52 0.76 -20.28 9.06
CA ASP A 52 1.20 -21.68 8.94
C ASP A 52 2.41 -22.05 9.84
N GLY A 53 2.32 -21.69 11.12
CA GLY A 53 3.37 -21.90 12.12
C GLY A 53 4.33 -20.71 12.27
N LEU A 54 4.33 -19.75 11.35
CA LEU A 54 5.09 -18.51 11.47
C LEU A 54 4.28 -17.50 12.28
N ILE A 55 4.59 -17.41 13.57
CA ILE A 55 3.92 -16.49 14.48
C ILE A 55 4.65 -15.14 14.51
N GLU A 56 3.92 -14.07 14.21
CA GLU A 56 4.37 -12.70 14.33
C GLU A 56 4.50 -12.27 15.82
N ALA A 57 5.59 -12.66 16.48
CA ALA A 57 5.83 -12.37 17.89
C ALA A 57 7.23 -11.78 18.14
N TRP A 58 7.64 -10.83 17.30
CA TRP A 58 8.95 -10.19 17.41
C TRP A 58 8.92 -9.17 18.56
N LYS A 59 10.07 -8.97 19.22
CA LYS A 59 10.23 -7.83 20.14
C LYS A 59 9.98 -6.54 19.35
N GLU A 60 9.09 -5.68 19.84
CA GLU A 60 8.64 -4.49 19.14
C GLU A 60 9.79 -3.62 18.60
N ALA A 61 10.82 -3.36 19.43
CA ALA A 61 12.00 -2.60 19.00
C ALA A 61 12.73 -3.25 17.81
N LEU A 62 12.88 -4.57 17.79
CA LEU A 62 13.54 -5.28 16.68
C LEU A 62 12.71 -5.25 15.40
N PHE A 63 11.38 -5.35 15.54
CA PHE A 63 10.47 -5.22 14.41
C PHE A 63 10.51 -3.81 13.82
N ILE A 64 10.46 -2.79 14.67
CA ILE A 64 10.55 -1.39 14.27
C ILE A 64 11.87 -1.11 13.56
N ASP A 65 13.01 -1.54 14.12
CA ASP A 65 14.33 -1.33 13.52
C ASP A 65 14.41 -1.98 12.13
N TRP A 66 13.94 -3.23 12.01
CA TRP A 66 13.88 -3.93 10.73
C TRP A 66 12.96 -3.24 9.72
N LEU A 67 11.76 -2.83 10.14
CA LEU A 67 10.79 -2.19 9.26
C LEU A 67 11.34 -0.88 8.68
N PHE A 68 12.01 -0.07 9.49
CA PHE A 68 12.61 1.18 9.01
C PHE A 68 13.88 0.97 8.19
N GLU A 69 14.62 -0.13 8.40
CA GLU A 69 15.70 -0.53 7.50
C GLU A 69 15.14 -0.89 6.11
N VAL A 70 14.04 -1.63 6.06
CA VAL A 70 13.32 -1.94 4.81
C VAL A 70 12.83 -0.67 4.13
N ILE A 71 12.17 0.24 4.86
CA ILE A 71 11.66 1.51 4.30
C ILE A 71 12.81 2.39 3.76
N ALA A 72 13.95 2.44 4.45
CA ALA A 72 15.12 3.19 4.00
C ALA A 72 15.71 2.61 2.70
N GLU A 73 15.78 1.28 2.59
CA GLU A 73 16.21 0.62 1.36
C GLU A 73 15.20 0.81 0.22
N CYS A 74 13.89 0.79 0.52
CA CYS A 74 12.83 1.14 -0.43
C CYS A 74 13.04 2.57 -0.96
N HIS A 75 13.33 3.55 -0.08
CA HIS A 75 13.64 4.92 -0.48
C HIS A 75 14.88 5.00 -1.39
N ARG A 76 15.93 4.22 -1.11
CA ARG A 76 17.16 4.16 -1.92
C ARG A 76 16.88 3.64 -3.33
N VAL A 77 16.17 2.53 -3.47
CA VAL A 77 15.93 1.91 -4.78
C VAL A 77 14.86 2.66 -5.58
N LEU A 78 13.97 3.41 -4.93
CA LEU A 78 12.93 4.18 -5.59
C LEU A 78 13.52 5.38 -6.36
N LYS A 79 13.14 5.51 -7.63
CA LYS A 79 13.45 6.66 -8.48
C LYS A 79 12.88 7.96 -7.89
N LYS A 80 13.47 9.12 -8.20
CA LYS A 80 13.01 10.42 -7.66
C LYS A 80 11.53 10.73 -7.95
N GLN A 81 11.03 10.23 -9.07
CA GLN A 81 9.66 10.41 -9.57
C GLN A 81 8.74 9.25 -9.15
N GLY A 82 9.30 8.27 -8.44
CA GLY A 82 8.59 7.08 -8.01
C GLY A 82 7.74 7.34 -6.78
N SER A 83 6.79 6.42 -6.56
CA SER A 83 5.92 6.41 -5.40
C SER A 83 6.05 5.09 -4.65
N MET A 84 5.84 5.15 -3.34
CA MET A 84 5.76 3.99 -2.46
C MET A 84 4.39 3.98 -1.78
N TYR A 85 3.78 2.81 -1.75
CA TYR A 85 2.58 2.52 -0.98
C TYR A 85 2.97 1.53 0.11
N ILE A 86 2.61 1.82 1.36
CA ILE A 86 2.85 0.90 2.47
C ILE A 86 1.58 0.70 3.29
N MET A 87 1.26 -0.56 3.55
CA MET A 87 0.16 -0.98 4.39
C MET A 87 0.67 -1.37 5.78
N ASN A 88 -0.16 -1.14 6.81
CA ASN A 88 0.08 -1.71 8.13
C ASN A 88 -1.21 -1.73 8.96
N SER A 89 -1.13 -2.23 10.20
CA SER A 89 -2.23 -2.14 11.16
C SER A 89 -2.58 -0.68 11.48
N THR A 90 -3.83 -0.46 11.90
CA THR A 90 -4.31 0.84 12.38
C THR A 90 -3.52 1.38 13.57
N GLU A 91 -2.98 0.47 14.37
CA GLU A 91 -2.21 0.73 15.59
C GLU A 91 -0.78 1.20 15.24
N ASN A 92 -0.13 0.55 14.27
CA ASN A 92 1.23 0.90 13.87
C ASN A 92 1.28 2.16 12.99
N MET A 93 0.21 2.42 12.22
CA MET A 93 0.22 3.43 11.17
C MET A 93 0.57 4.85 11.64
N PRO A 94 0.06 5.39 12.77
CA PRO A 94 0.44 6.73 13.22
C PRO A 94 1.95 6.88 13.45
N PHE A 95 2.59 5.83 13.97
CA PHE A 95 4.03 5.82 14.19
C PHE A 95 4.80 5.74 12.85
N ILE A 96 4.41 4.83 11.96
CA ILE A 96 5.01 4.68 10.62
C ILE A 96 4.90 6.00 9.83
N ASP A 97 3.74 6.65 9.85
CA ASP A 97 3.49 7.93 9.20
C ASP A 97 4.48 9.00 9.65
N LEU A 98 4.63 9.20 10.96
CA LEU A 98 5.54 10.20 11.51
C LEU A 98 7.00 9.92 11.15
N GLN A 99 7.44 8.67 11.20
CA GLN A 99 8.81 8.31 10.87
C GLN A 99 9.10 8.45 9.37
N CYS A 100 8.16 8.05 8.50
CA CYS A 100 8.34 8.11 7.05
C CYS A 100 8.48 9.54 6.52
N ARG A 101 7.93 10.56 7.22
CA ARG A 101 8.10 11.97 6.85
C ARG A 101 9.55 12.45 6.85
N LYS A 102 10.48 11.71 7.48
CA LYS A 102 11.92 12.00 7.46
C LYS A 102 12.57 11.67 6.11
N LEU A 103 11.97 10.76 5.34
CA LEU A 103 12.50 10.26 4.07
C LEU A 103 11.62 10.64 2.87
N PHE A 104 10.30 10.72 3.08
CA PHE A 104 9.32 10.92 2.02
C PHE A 104 8.37 12.08 2.33
N THR A 105 7.74 12.61 1.28
CA THR A 105 6.51 13.38 1.43
C THR A 105 5.30 12.45 1.37
N ILE A 106 4.43 12.50 2.38
CA ILE A 106 3.16 11.78 2.38
C ILE A 106 2.16 12.51 1.48
N LYS A 107 1.68 11.86 0.42
CA LYS A 107 0.70 12.42 -0.52
C LYS A 107 -0.73 12.07 -0.16
N SER A 108 -0.97 10.85 0.31
CA SER A 108 -2.30 10.39 0.70
C SER A 108 -2.23 9.42 1.87
N ARG A 109 -3.24 9.53 2.74
CA ARG A 109 -3.58 8.51 3.75
C ARG A 109 -4.83 7.83 3.23
N ILE A 110 -4.66 6.67 2.64
CA ILE A 110 -5.73 5.90 2.02
C ILE A 110 -6.32 4.99 3.07
N VAL A 111 -7.64 4.92 3.10
CA VAL A 111 -8.43 4.00 3.93
C VAL A 111 -8.98 2.95 2.99
N TRP A 112 -8.46 1.72 3.04
CA TRP A 112 -9.13 0.59 2.41
C TRP A 112 -10.16 0.03 3.37
N SER A 113 -11.43 0.41 3.18
CA SER A 113 -12.56 -0.09 3.96
C SER A 113 -13.13 -1.35 3.34
N TYR A 114 -13.61 -2.24 4.21
CA TYR A 114 -14.29 -3.47 3.85
C TYR A 114 -15.39 -3.78 4.87
N ASP A 115 -16.40 -4.55 4.48
CA ASP A 115 -17.60 -4.84 5.28
C ASP A 115 -17.48 -6.07 6.19
N SER A 116 -16.44 -6.88 5.99
CA SER A 116 -16.23 -8.13 6.70
C SER A 116 -15.14 -7.96 7.75
N SER A 117 -15.38 -8.38 8.99
CA SER A 117 -14.31 -8.67 9.96
C SER A 117 -14.26 -10.18 10.20
N GLY A 118 -13.08 -10.73 10.52
CA GLY A 118 -12.97 -12.14 10.93
C GLY A 118 -13.31 -12.36 12.41
N VAL A 119 -13.34 -11.28 13.20
CA VAL A 119 -13.50 -11.29 14.65
C VAL A 119 -14.35 -10.10 15.07
N GLN A 120 -15.51 -10.37 15.66
CA GLN A 120 -16.40 -9.32 16.15
C GLN A 120 -15.84 -8.72 17.44
N ALA A 121 -15.55 -7.41 17.43
CA ALA A 121 -15.20 -6.69 18.65
C ALA A 121 -16.43 -6.61 19.58
N LYS A 122 -16.22 -6.85 20.89
CA LYS A 122 -17.30 -6.91 21.89
C LYS A 122 -17.35 -5.70 22.83
N LYS A 123 -16.23 -4.99 22.99
CA LYS A 123 -16.05 -3.94 24.00
C LYS A 123 -15.60 -2.59 23.43
N HIS A 124 -15.38 -2.52 22.12
CA HIS A 124 -14.95 -1.35 21.36
C HIS A 124 -15.34 -1.53 19.89
N TYR A 125 -15.17 -0.50 19.07
CA TYR A 125 -15.37 -0.59 17.62
C TYR A 125 -14.23 -1.39 17.00
N GLY A 126 -14.55 -2.49 16.32
CA GLY A 126 -13.57 -3.27 15.58
C GLY A 126 -13.03 -2.49 14.39
N SER A 127 -11.77 -2.74 14.02
CA SER A 127 -11.20 -2.16 12.81
C SER A 127 -11.88 -2.77 11.57
N MET A 128 -12.40 -1.89 10.71
CA MET A 128 -13.08 -2.23 9.45
C MET A 128 -12.33 -1.66 8.24
N TYR A 129 -11.04 -1.33 8.43
CA TYR A 129 -10.21 -0.82 7.35
C TYR A 129 -8.74 -1.16 7.57
N GLU A 130 -7.99 -1.17 6.47
CA GLU A 130 -6.53 -1.17 6.48
C GLU A 130 -6.01 0.16 5.93
N PRO A 131 -5.17 0.90 6.69
CA PRO A 131 -4.57 2.13 6.20
C PRO A 131 -3.44 1.84 5.21
N ILE A 132 -3.31 2.71 4.21
CA ILE A 132 -2.22 2.72 3.24
C ILE A 132 -1.64 4.13 3.15
N LEU A 133 -0.33 4.28 3.29
CA LEU A 133 0.35 5.55 3.00
C LEU A 133 0.83 5.55 1.56
N MET A 134 0.42 6.55 0.79
CA MET A 134 1.05 6.90 -0.48
C MET A 134 2.13 7.96 -0.22
N MET A 135 3.36 7.65 -0.60
CA MET A 135 4.55 8.43 -0.29
C MET A 135 5.40 8.65 -1.54
N VAL A 136 6.07 9.80 -1.64
CA VAL A 136 6.91 10.17 -2.79
C VAL A 136 8.21 10.85 -2.35
N LYS A 137 9.26 10.74 -3.17
CA LYS A 137 10.54 11.43 -2.91
C LYS A 137 10.46 12.91 -3.26
N ASP A 138 9.88 13.24 -4.41
CA ASP A 138 9.68 14.61 -4.88
C ASP A 138 8.19 14.97 -4.91
N ALA A 139 7.75 15.82 -3.99
CA ALA A 139 6.35 16.23 -3.87
C ALA A 139 5.82 17.03 -5.06
N LYS A 140 6.72 17.61 -5.88
CA LYS A 140 6.42 18.43 -7.05
C LYS A 140 6.56 17.65 -8.35
N ASN A 141 7.38 16.60 -8.38
CA ASN A 141 7.70 15.85 -9.58
C ASN A 141 7.66 14.33 -9.33
N TYR A 142 6.45 13.79 -9.17
CA TYR A 142 6.19 12.36 -9.02
C TYR A 142 5.19 11.89 -10.08
N THR A 143 5.27 10.61 -10.44
CA THR A 143 4.36 10.00 -11.40
C THR A 143 3.01 9.72 -10.73
N PHE A 144 1.93 10.27 -11.29
CA PHE A 144 0.56 9.99 -10.88
C PHE A 144 -0.36 10.02 -12.10
N ASN A 145 -0.79 8.85 -12.55
CA ASN A 145 -1.60 8.68 -13.76
C ASN A 145 -3.09 8.85 -13.42
N GLY A 146 -3.49 10.07 -13.03
CA GLY A 146 -4.87 10.35 -12.59
C GLY A 146 -5.94 9.98 -13.63
N ASP A 147 -5.64 10.18 -14.91
CA ASP A 147 -6.55 9.84 -16.02
C ASP A 147 -6.80 8.33 -16.15
N ALA A 148 -5.84 7.49 -15.75
CA ALA A 148 -5.94 6.04 -15.83
C ALA A 148 -6.82 5.43 -14.72
N ILE A 149 -7.21 6.21 -13.72
CA ILE A 149 -7.95 5.73 -12.53
C ILE A 149 -9.27 6.48 -12.33
N LEU A 150 -9.76 7.19 -13.34
CA LEU A 150 -11.00 7.95 -13.23
C LEU A 150 -12.20 7.02 -12.94
N VAL A 151 -13.03 7.44 -12.00
CA VAL A 151 -14.30 6.80 -11.65
C VAL A 151 -15.47 7.76 -11.90
N GLU A 152 -16.67 7.22 -12.02
CA GLU A 152 -17.87 8.04 -12.15
C GLU A 152 -18.05 8.98 -10.94
N ALA A 153 -18.25 10.27 -11.20
CA ALA A 153 -18.58 11.25 -10.21
C ALA A 153 -20.08 11.21 -9.89
N LYS A 154 -20.54 10.18 -9.17
CA LYS A 154 -21.97 9.93 -8.83
C LYS A 154 -22.79 11.19 -8.51
N THR A 155 -22.27 12.09 -7.67
CA THR A 155 -22.98 13.34 -7.33
C THR A 155 -23.09 14.32 -8.50
N GLY A 156 -22.05 14.45 -9.33
CA GLY A 156 -22.02 15.34 -10.49
C GLY A 156 -22.83 14.78 -11.67
N SER A 157 -22.71 13.48 -11.93
CA SER A 157 -23.43 12.77 -12.99
C SER A 157 -24.93 12.69 -12.73
N GLN A 158 -25.35 12.41 -11.48
CA GLN A 158 -26.77 12.26 -11.16
C GLN A 158 -27.50 13.60 -10.96
N ARG A 159 -26.81 14.68 -10.62
CA ARG A 159 -27.43 15.97 -10.26
C ARG A 159 -27.25 17.08 -11.29
N THR A 160 -26.57 16.83 -12.42
CA THR A 160 -26.30 17.81 -13.49
C THR A 160 -25.81 19.15 -12.94
N LEU A 161 -24.85 19.09 -12.01
CA LEU A 161 -24.38 20.28 -11.30
C LEU A 161 -23.60 21.20 -12.24
N ILE A 162 -23.75 22.51 -12.04
CA ILE A 162 -22.98 23.55 -12.74
C ILE A 162 -21.91 24.11 -11.79
N ASP A 163 -20.66 24.16 -12.24
CA ASP A 163 -19.54 24.80 -11.55
C ASP A 163 -19.50 26.30 -11.85
N TYR A 164 -20.13 27.07 -10.96
CA TYR A 164 -20.16 28.54 -11.01
C TYR A 164 -18.83 29.22 -10.65
N ARG A 165 -17.80 28.48 -10.25
CA ARG A 165 -16.45 29.05 -10.02
C ARG A 165 -15.71 29.28 -11.34
N LYS A 166 -16.18 28.70 -12.44
CA LYS A 166 -15.68 28.93 -13.79
C LYS A 166 -16.47 30.02 -14.49
N ASN A 167 -15.83 30.75 -15.40
CA ASN A 167 -16.47 31.77 -16.20
C ASN A 167 -16.22 31.50 -17.71
N PRO A 168 -17.25 31.19 -18.51
CA PRO A 168 -18.65 31.01 -18.10
C PRO A 168 -18.84 29.74 -17.25
N PRO A 169 -19.90 29.63 -16.42
CA PRO A 169 -20.20 28.43 -15.66
C PRO A 169 -20.27 27.19 -16.56
N GLN A 170 -19.67 26.08 -16.11
CA GLN A 170 -19.59 24.84 -16.88
C GLN A 170 -20.16 23.67 -16.08
N PRO A 171 -20.72 22.63 -16.72
CA PRO A 171 -21.08 21.40 -16.02
C PRO A 171 -19.89 20.77 -15.29
N TYR A 172 -20.14 20.13 -14.15
CA TYR A 172 -19.13 19.30 -13.49
C TYR A 172 -18.74 18.10 -14.38
N ASN A 173 -17.47 17.69 -14.33
CA ASN A 173 -17.03 16.49 -15.02
C ASN A 173 -17.78 15.26 -14.47
N HIS A 174 -18.24 14.39 -15.38
CA HIS A 174 -18.89 13.12 -15.04
C HIS A 174 -17.90 12.09 -14.46
N GLN A 175 -16.61 12.34 -14.61
CA GLN A 175 -15.54 11.51 -14.07
C GLN A 175 -14.64 12.30 -13.12
N LYS A 176 -14.07 11.61 -12.14
CA LYS A 176 -13.13 12.17 -11.17
C LYS A 176 -12.07 11.15 -10.77
N VAL A 177 -10.93 11.62 -10.28
CA VAL A 177 -10.00 10.79 -9.53
C VAL A 177 -10.71 10.30 -8.26
N PRO A 178 -10.62 9.00 -7.90
CA PRO A 178 -11.25 8.47 -6.71
C PRO A 178 -10.68 9.16 -5.47
N GLY A 179 -11.50 9.23 -4.42
CA GLY A 179 -11.04 9.72 -3.12
C GLY A 179 -10.03 8.77 -2.48
N ASN A 180 -9.51 9.15 -1.32
CA ASN A 180 -8.62 8.34 -0.51
C ASN A 180 -9.36 7.37 0.45
N VAL A 181 -10.66 7.15 0.23
CA VAL A 181 -11.42 6.10 0.92
C VAL A 181 -11.86 5.11 -0.16
N TRP A 182 -11.31 3.91 -0.09
CA TRP A 182 -11.46 2.86 -1.08
C TRP A 182 -12.33 1.76 -0.50
N ASP A 183 -13.43 1.47 -1.20
CA ASP A 183 -14.37 0.42 -0.82
C ASP A 183 -14.16 -0.75 -1.78
N PHE A 184 -13.42 -1.75 -1.31
CA PHE A 184 -13.15 -2.98 -2.04
C PHE A 184 -13.33 -4.18 -1.11
N PRO A 185 -14.05 -5.23 -1.53
CA PRO A 185 -14.21 -6.43 -0.73
C PRO A 185 -12.86 -7.13 -0.54
N ARG A 186 -12.73 -7.83 0.59
CA ARG A 186 -11.58 -8.71 0.81
C ARG A 186 -11.78 -10.00 0.05
N VAL A 187 -10.73 -10.46 -0.63
CA VAL A 187 -10.73 -11.78 -1.27
C VAL A 187 -10.74 -12.86 -0.17
N ARG A 188 -11.73 -13.76 -0.21
CA ARG A 188 -11.79 -14.94 0.67
C ARG A 188 -11.96 -16.20 -0.16
N TYR A 189 -11.43 -17.30 0.36
CA TYR A 189 -11.70 -18.63 -0.20
C TYR A 189 -13.22 -18.84 -0.30
N LEU A 190 -13.72 -19.15 -1.50
CA LEU A 190 -15.15 -19.30 -1.88
C LEU A 190 -15.95 -18.01 -2.21
N MET A 191 -15.32 -16.84 -2.28
CA MET A 191 -15.96 -15.64 -2.84
C MET A 191 -15.73 -15.54 -4.35
N ASP A 192 -16.67 -14.92 -5.08
CA ASP A 192 -16.60 -14.82 -6.55
C ASP A 192 -15.31 -14.11 -7.01
N GLU A 193 -14.83 -13.14 -6.22
CA GLU A 193 -13.60 -12.39 -6.44
C GLU A 193 -12.31 -13.23 -6.32
N TYR A 194 -12.38 -14.45 -5.76
CA TYR A 194 -11.23 -15.36 -5.64
C TYR A 194 -10.77 -15.90 -6.99
N GLY A 195 -11.70 -16.17 -7.91
CA GLY A 195 -11.40 -16.64 -9.26
C GLY A 195 -10.66 -15.61 -10.11
N ASP A 196 -11.01 -14.33 -9.94
CA ASP A 196 -10.38 -13.21 -10.66
C ASP A 196 -9.05 -12.81 -10.02
N ALA A 197 -8.94 -12.82 -8.69
CA ALA A 197 -7.70 -12.53 -7.97
C ALA A 197 -6.61 -13.59 -8.20
N ALA A 198 -6.98 -14.87 -8.34
CA ALA A 198 -6.03 -15.94 -8.67
C ALA A 198 -5.36 -15.75 -10.04
N ASN A 199 -6.03 -15.09 -10.99
CA ASN A 199 -5.49 -14.77 -12.31
C ASN A 199 -4.62 -13.49 -12.33
N LEU A 200 -4.73 -12.63 -11.32
CA LEU A 200 -3.93 -11.40 -11.18
C LEU A 200 -2.59 -11.61 -10.45
N LEU A 201 -2.42 -12.76 -9.80
CA LEU A 201 -1.21 -13.11 -9.02
C LEU A 201 -0.22 -14.03 -9.77
N ILE A 202 -0.30 -14.10 -11.12
CA ILE A 202 0.63 -14.86 -11.99
C ILE A 202 1.34 -13.97 -13.03
#